data_AF-A0A6C0C1T9-F1
#
_entry.id   AF-A0A6C0C1T9-F1
#
_cell.length_a   1.000
_cell.length_b   1.000
_cell.length_c   1.000
_cell.angle_alpha   90.00
_cell.angle_beta   90.00
_cell.angle_gamma   90.00
#
_symmetry.space_group_name_H-M   'P 1'
#
loop_
_entity.id
_entity.type
_entity.pdbx_description
1 polymer ?
#
loop_
_entity_poly.entity_id
_entity_poly.type
_entity_poly.pdbx_seq_one_letter_code
_entity_poly.pdbx_strand_id
1 'polypeptide(L)'
;MSYNIGDFIEFERSHLTDNVGVIVNKWDSLDKWNYLVSIKQFNGDYACMTIQNIKGIKNLSLEYKLSLLSSFGDWWYIHHKSIYQNILVCAIK
;
A
#
# COMPACT_ATOMS: atom_id res chain seq x y z
N MET A 1 0.83 10.21 -13.80
CA MET A 1 -0.33 9.41 -13.35
C MET A 1 -0.24 9.32 -11.83
N SER A 2 -1.24 9.77 -11.07
CA SER A 2 -1.21 9.71 -9.61
C SER A 2 -1.84 8.42 -9.10
N TYR A 3 -1.43 7.98 -7.92
CA TYR A 3 -2.01 6.84 -7.21
C TYR A 3 -3.00 7.30 -6.13
N ASN A 4 -3.85 6.39 -5.68
CA ASN A 4 -4.87 6.63 -4.68
C ASN A 4 -4.61 5.86 -3.38
N ILE A 5 -5.24 6.32 -2.31
CA ILE A 5 -5.26 5.59 -1.04
C ILE A 5 -5.96 4.25 -1.27
N GLY A 6 -5.34 3.17 -0.81
CA GLY A 6 -5.77 1.79 -1.04
C GLY A 6 -5.18 1.14 -2.30
N ASP A 7 -4.47 1.88 -3.16
CA ASP A 7 -3.75 1.29 -4.27
C ASP A 7 -2.55 0.48 -3.75
N PHE A 8 -2.39 -0.72 -4.31
CA PHE A 8 -1.21 -1.55 -4.10
C PHE A 8 -0.18 -1.23 -5.16
N ILE A 9 1.06 -1.09 -4.72
CA ILE A 9 2.15 -0.63 -5.57
C ILE A 9 3.39 -1.51 -5.39
N GLU A 10 4.17 -1.60 -6.46
CA GLU A 10 5.54 -2.07 -6.42
C GLU A 10 6.47 -0.87 -6.40
N PHE A 11 7.53 -0.96 -5.61
CA PHE A 11 8.54 0.09 -5.51
C PHE A 11 9.95 -0.50 -5.61
N GLU A 12 10.95 0.33 -5.88
CA GLU A 12 12.35 -0.12 -5.82
C GLU A 12 12.96 0.17 -4.45
N ARG A 13 13.31 -0.88 -3.72
CA ARG A 13 14.22 -0.81 -2.57
C ARG A 13 15.23 -1.96 -2.66
N SER A 14 16.51 -1.61 -2.70
CA SER A 14 17.66 -2.51 -2.93
C SER A 14 17.83 -3.62 -1.89
N HIS A 15 17.14 -3.56 -0.74
CA HIS A 15 17.35 -4.46 0.40
C HIS A 15 16.12 -5.28 0.80
N LEU A 16 15.01 -5.19 0.07
CA LEU A 16 13.77 -5.89 0.41
C LEU A 16 13.42 -6.90 -0.69
N THR A 17 13.04 -8.11 -0.27
CA THR A 17 12.70 -9.24 -1.16
C THR A 17 11.26 -9.21 -1.68
N ASP A 18 10.41 -8.32 -1.15
CA ASP A 18 8.96 -8.27 -1.40
C ASP A 18 8.51 -6.80 -1.51
N ASN A 19 8.82 -6.13 -2.62
CA ASN A 19 8.63 -4.67 -2.72
C ASN A 19 7.19 -4.22 -2.98
N VAL A 20 6.23 -4.90 -2.37
CA VAL A 20 4.81 -4.58 -2.48
C VAL A 20 4.34 -3.85 -1.22
N GLY A 21 3.65 -2.74 -1.41
CA GLY A 21 3.03 -1.99 -0.33
C GLY A 21 1.67 -1.43 -0.72
N VAL A 22 0.98 -0.86 0.26
CA VAL A 22 -0.32 -0.21 0.06
C VAL A 22 -0.22 1.26 0.44
N ILE A 23 -0.77 2.14 -0.40
CA ILE A 23 -0.80 3.57 -0.12
C ILE A 23 -1.86 3.83 0.96
N VAL A 24 -1.45 4.42 2.07
CA VAL A 24 -2.32 4.78 3.19
C VAL A 24 -2.55 6.29 3.31
N ASN A 25 -1.68 7.10 2.72
CA ASN A 25 -1.86 8.53 2.63
C ASN A 25 -1.16 9.09 1.39
N LYS A 26 -1.62 10.24 0.90
CA LYS A 26 -0.97 10.98 -0.18
C LYS A 26 -1.08 12.48 0.07
N TRP A 27 -0.03 13.21 -0.28
CA TRP A 27 -0.01 14.67 -0.21
C TRP A 27 0.77 15.24 -1.39
N ASP A 28 0.48 16.49 -1.70
CA ASP A 28 1.22 17.24 -2.71
C ASP A 28 2.33 18.05 -2.05
N SER A 29 3.49 18.13 -2.70
CA SER A 29 4.59 19.01 -2.33
C SER A 29 5.35 19.40 -3.58
N LEU A 30 5.40 20.70 -3.87
CA LEU A 30 6.17 21.29 -4.98
C LEU A 30 5.87 20.61 -6.34
N ASP A 31 4.58 20.51 -6.70
CA ASP A 31 4.07 19.86 -7.92
C ASP A 31 4.45 18.38 -8.05
N LYS A 32 4.72 17.71 -6.92
CA LYS A 32 5.05 16.29 -6.86
C LYS A 32 4.21 15.59 -5.80
N TRP A 33 3.57 14.50 -6.21
CA TRP A 33 2.88 13.60 -5.31
C TRP A 33 3.87 12.81 -4.46
N ASN A 34 3.63 12.84 -3.15
CA ASN A 34 4.28 12.01 -2.16
C ASN A 34 3.25 11.08 -1.54
N TYR A 35 3.71 9.89 -1.20
CA TYR A 35 2.88 8.79 -0.73
C TYR A 35 3.44 8.23 0.56
N LEU A 36 2.55 7.95 1.50
CA LEU A 36 2.84 7.15 2.68
C LEU A 36 2.41 5.72 2.36
N VAL A 37 3.36 4.81 2.35
CA VAL A 37 3.18 3.43 1.88
C VAL A 37 3.42 2.49 3.05
N SER A 38 2.44 1.63 3.38
CA SER A 38 2.64 0.57 4.37
C SER A 38 3.37 -0.61 3.77
N ILE A 39 4.39 -1.10 4.48
CA ILE A 39 5.30 -2.15 4.00
C ILE A 39 5.27 -3.39 4.90
N LYS A 40 5.19 -4.55 4.26
CA LYS A 40 5.04 -5.85 4.92
C LYS A 40 6.21 -6.23 5.83
N GLN A 41 7.43 -5.96 5.39
CA GLN A 41 8.64 -6.37 6.13
C GLN A 41 8.79 -5.71 7.49
N PHE A 42 8.01 -4.66 7.75
CA PHE A 42 7.99 -3.93 9.00
C PHE A 42 6.59 -3.93 9.62
N ASN A 43 5.84 -5.04 9.48
CA ASN A 43 4.51 -5.25 10.07
C ASN A 43 3.52 -4.10 9.79
N GLY A 44 3.58 -3.53 8.59
CA GLY A 44 2.70 -2.44 8.17
C GLY A 44 3.20 -1.03 8.49
N ASP A 45 4.45 -0.87 8.99
CA ASP A 45 5.07 0.44 9.17
C ASP A 45 5.19 1.19 7.82
N TYR A 46 5.53 2.47 7.89
CA TYR A 46 5.42 3.36 6.75
C TYR A 46 6.76 3.70 6.10
N ALA A 47 6.71 3.83 4.77
CA ALA A 47 7.73 4.46 3.97
C ALA A 47 7.15 5.66 3.24
N CYS A 48 7.85 6.78 3.29
CA CYS A 48 7.58 7.90 2.39
C CYS A 48 8.21 7.61 1.02
N MET A 49 7.43 7.78 -0.03
CA MET A 49 7.87 7.54 -1.41
C MET A 49 7.38 8.65 -2.33
N THR A 50 8.22 9.02 -3.29
CA THR A 50 7.81 9.88 -4.40
C THR A 50 7.29 9.02 -5.54
N ILE A 51 6.53 9.64 -6.45
CA ILE A 51 6.04 8.98 -7.65
C ILE A 51 7.17 8.29 -8.47
N GLN A 52 8.39 8.83 -8.45
CA GLN A 52 9.53 8.26 -9.19
C GLN A 52 9.97 6.89 -8.65
N ASN A 53 9.67 6.58 -7.39
CA ASN A 53 10.03 5.30 -6.78
C ASN A 53 8.98 4.21 -7.01
N ILE A 54 7.85 4.53 -7.65
CA ILE A 54 6.70 3.66 -7.79
C ILE A 54 6.58 3.15 -9.22
N LYS A 55 6.62 1.83 -9.41
CA LYS A 55 6.40 1.15 -10.69
C LYS A 55 4.93 0.86 -10.99
N GLY A 56 4.13 0.73 -9.92
CA GLY A 56 2.71 0.34 -9.98
C GLY A 56 2.55 -1.17 -10.20
N ILE A 57 1.40 -1.72 -9.81
CA ILE A 57 1.07 -3.13 -10.04
C ILE A 57 -0.27 -3.24 -10.76
N LYS A 58 -0.30 -3.98 -11.87
CA LYS A 58 -1.51 -4.10 -12.68
C LYS A 58 -2.50 -5.14 -12.15
N ASN A 59 -2.03 -6.30 -11.71
CA ASN A 59 -2.89 -7.43 -11.35
C ASN A 59 -2.42 -8.10 -10.06
N LEU A 60 -3.07 -7.75 -8.94
CA LEU A 60 -3.00 -8.53 -7.70
C LEU A 60 -4.37 -9.14 -7.43
N SER A 61 -4.38 -10.43 -7.12
CA SER A 61 -5.60 -11.11 -6.70
C SER A 61 -6.09 -10.53 -5.38
N LEU A 62 -7.40 -10.63 -5.13
CA LEU A 62 -8.00 -10.11 -3.91
C LEU A 62 -7.50 -10.89 -2.69
N GLU A 63 -7.26 -12.20 -2.85
CA GLU A 63 -6.68 -13.07 -1.83
C GLU A 63 -5.29 -12.60 -1.44
N TYR A 64 -4.44 -12.25 -2.41
CA TYR A 64 -3.11 -11.71 -2.12
C TYR A 64 -3.21 -10.39 -1.36
N LYS A 65 -4.09 -9.47 -1.81
CA LYS A 65 -4.30 -8.18 -1.13
C LYS A 65 -4.73 -8.38 0.32
N LEU A 66 -5.71 -9.25 0.56
CA LEU A 66 -6.20 -9.57 1.91
C LEU A 66 -5.12 -10.23 2.77
N SER A 67 -4.37 -11.18 2.19
CA SER A 67 -3.26 -11.86 2.87
C SER A 67 -2.12 -10.90 3.23
N LEU A 68 -1.84 -9.91 2.39
CA LEU A 68 -0.85 -8.87 2.68
C LEU A 68 -1.31 -8.05 3.89
N LEU A 69 -2.54 -7.53 3.85
CA LEU A 69 -3.05 -6.69 4.94
C LEU A 69 -3.20 -7.44 6.26
N SER A 70 -3.55 -8.72 6.23
CA SER A 70 -3.63 -9.55 7.44
C SER A 70 -2.26 -9.82 8.09
N SER A 71 -1.17 -9.56 7.39
CA SER A 71 0.19 -9.69 7.95
C SER A 71 0.67 -8.44 8.68
N PHE A 72 -0.09 -7.34 8.64
CA PHE A 72 0.25 -6.11 9.36
C PHE A 72 -0.18 -6.19 10.83
N GLY A 73 0.45 -5.40 11.68
CA GLY A 73 0.12 -5.38 13.12
C GLY A 73 -1.28 -4.81 13.40
N ASP A 74 -1.86 -5.17 14.55
CA ASP A 74 -3.22 -4.75 14.96
C ASP A 74 -3.44 -3.23 14.88
N TRP A 75 -2.41 -2.46 15.23
CA TRP A 75 -2.40 -1.00 15.15
C TRP A 75 -2.73 -0.50 13.74
N TRP A 76 -2.22 -1.19 12.71
CA TRP A 76 -2.45 -0.81 11.32
C TRP A 76 -3.94 -0.94 10.98
N TYR A 77 -4.57 -2.04 11.40
CA TYR A 77 -6.00 -2.25 11.20
C TYR A 77 -6.84 -1.17 11.88
N ILE A 78 -6.49 -0.77 13.11
CA ILE A 78 -7.20 0.30 13.83
C ILE A 78 -7.20 1.61 13.03
N HIS A 79 -6.08 1.96 12.41
CA HIS A 79 -5.95 3.21 11.64
C HIS A 79 -6.44 3.13 10.19
N HIS A 80 -6.36 1.94 9.57
CA HIS A 80 -6.59 1.75 8.13
C HIS A 80 -7.69 0.75 7.79
N LYS A 81 -8.62 0.50 8.74
CA LYS A 81 -9.71 -0.48 8.56
C LYS A 81 -10.49 -0.30 7.25
N SER A 82 -10.66 0.94 6.79
CA SER A 82 -11.43 1.26 5.59
C SER A 82 -10.80 0.65 4.33
N ILE A 83 -9.47 0.60 4.25
CA ILE A 83 -8.75 -0.03 3.14
C ILE A 83 -9.04 -1.52 3.12
N TYR A 84 -8.91 -2.18 4.27
CA TYR A 84 -9.20 -3.61 4.41
C TYR A 84 -10.66 -3.93 4.06
N GLN A 85 -11.62 -3.18 4.62
CA GLN A 85 -13.04 -3.36 4.39
C GLN A 85 -13.42 -3.17 2.91
N ASN A 86 -12.83 -2.19 2.23
CA ASN A 86 -13.08 -1.98 0.79
C ASN A 86 -12.66 -3.18 -0.06
N ILE A 87 -11.49 -3.76 0.22
CA ILE A 87 -11.01 -4.95 -0.52
C ILE A 87 -11.92 -6.15 -0.23
N LEU A 88 -12.34 -6.31 1.02
CA LEU A 88 -13.24 -7.40 1.42
C LEU A 88 -14.59 -7.29 0.73
N VAL A 89 -15.16 -6.08 0.62
CA VAL A 89 -16.39 -5.82 -0.15
C VAL A 89 -16.22 -6.17 -1.63
N CYS A 90 -15.05 -5.90 -2.22
CA CYS A 90 -14.76 -6.30 -3.59
C CYS A 90 -14.63 -7.82 -3.77
N ALA A 91 -14.25 -8.56 -2.73
CA ALA A 91 -14.07 -10.01 -2.79
C ALA A 91 -15.37 -10.82 -2.63
N ILE A 92 -16.40 -10.21 -2.07
CA ILE A 92 -17.72 -10.84 -1.85
C ILE A 92 -18.76 -10.47 -2.91
N LYS A 93 -18.41 -9.60 -3.86
CA LYS A 93 -19.23 -9.22 -5.01
C LYS A 93 -18.91 -10.10 -6.19
#